data_AF-A0A9C7PKZ7-F1
#
_entry.id   AF-A0A9C7PKZ7-F1
#
_cell.length_a   1.000
_cell.length_b   1.000
_cell.length_c   1.000
_cell.angle_alpha   90.00
_cell.angle_beta   90.00
_cell.angle_gamma   90.00
#
_symmetry.space_group_name_H-M   'P 1'
#
loop_
_entity.id
_entity.type
_entity.pdbx_description
1 polymer ?
#
loop_
_entity_poly.entity_id
_entity_poly.type
_entity_poly.pdbx_seq_one_letter_code
_entity_poly.pdbx_strand_id
1 'polypeptide(L)' 'MEIIDELEPVKRGIYGGAVGYLSWSGNMDTAIAIRTVVVKDGEAILQAGAGIVADSVPTSEWKKP' A
#
# COMPACT_ATOMS: atom_id res chain seq x y z
N MET A 1 -8.32 5.39 9.05
CA MET A 1 -7.05 5.87 8.48
C MET A 1 -6.24 6.66 9.51
N GLU A 2 -6.89 7.26 10.50
CA GLU A 2 -6.27 8.00 11.60
C GLU A 2 -5.19 7.21 12.35
N ILE A 3 -5.48 5.99 12.82
CA ILE A 3 -4.46 5.15 13.49
C ILE A 3 -3.26 4.85 12.58
N ILE A 4 -3.50 4.66 11.27
CA ILE A 4 -2.42 4.45 10.30
C ILE A 4 -1.56 5.71 10.17
N ASP A 5 -2.19 6.89 10.08
CA ASP A 5 -1.51 8.18 9.99
C ASP A 5 -0.72 8.54 11.26
N GLU A 6 -1.23 8.14 12.43
CA GLU A 6 -0.56 8.32 13.72
C GLU A 6 0.66 7.40 13.89
N LEU A 7 0.59 6.17 13.36
CA LEU A 7 1.62 5.15 13.59
C LEU A 7 2.66 5.06 12.48
N GLU A 8 2.33 5.43 11.23
CA GLU A 8 3.27 5.34 10.13
C GLU A 8 4.21 6.56 10.08
N PRO A 9 5.52 6.34 9.99
CA PRO A 9 6.49 7.44 10.03
C PRO A 9 6.51 8.28 8.75
N VAL A 10 5.89 7.79 7.67
CA VAL A 10 5.88 8.41 6.34
C VAL A 10 4.53 8.19 5.66
N LYS A 11 4.16 9.09 4.75
CA LYS A 11 2.96 8.92 3.92
C LYS A 11 3.11 7.73 2.98
N ARG A 12 2.03 6.99 2.75
CA ARG A 12 1.97 5.81 1.87
C ARG A 12 2.19 6.08 0.37
N GLY A 13 2.01 7.31 -0.08
CA GLY A 13 2.09 7.63 -1.51
C GLY A 13 1.09 6.80 -2.31
N ILE A 14 1.55 5.98 -3.26
CA ILE A 14 0.68 5.11 -4.06
C ILE A 14 0.27 3.82 -3.33
N TYR A 15 0.98 3.41 -2.26
CA TYR A 15 0.72 2.12 -1.60
C TYR A 15 -0.67 2.07 -0.95
N GLY A 16 -1.46 1.08 -1.33
CA GLY A 16 -2.88 0.98 -0.95
C GLY A 16 -3.81 1.94 -1.70
N GLY A 17 -3.28 2.72 -2.66
CA GLY A 17 -4.04 3.50 -3.63
C GLY A 17 -4.51 2.67 -4.82
N ALA A 18 -4.82 3.34 -5.93
CA ALA A 18 -5.31 2.69 -7.15
C ALA A 18 -4.47 3.05 -8.38
N VAL A 19 -4.26 2.07 -9.27
CA VAL A 19 -3.65 2.24 -10.59
C VAL A 19 -4.61 1.69 -11.62
N GLY A 20 -4.90 2.43 -12.68
CA GLY A 20 -5.92 2.04 -13.64
C GLY A 20 -6.09 3.04 -14.77
N TYR A 21 -7.19 2.92 -15.49
CA TYR A 21 -7.54 3.82 -16.59
C TYR A 21 -9.00 4.29 -16.51
N LEU A 22 -9.24 5.43 -17.16
CA LEU A 22 -10.55 5.99 -17.46
C LEU A 22 -10.63 6.18 -18.98
N SER A 23 -11.69 5.70 -19.61
CA SER A 23 -11.91 5.88 -21.05
C SER A 23 -12.90 7.02 -21.33
N TRP A 24 -12.78 7.63 -22.50
CA TRP A 24 -13.73 8.63 -22.99
C TRP A 24 -15.15 8.08 -23.20
N SER A 25 -15.30 6.75 -23.28
CA SER A 25 -16.59 6.07 -23.33
C SER A 25 -17.22 5.84 -21.94
N GLY A 26 -16.58 6.33 -20.88
CA GLY A 26 -17.06 6.23 -19.51
C GLY A 26 -16.69 4.93 -18.78
N ASN A 27 -15.87 4.07 -19.37
CA ASN A 27 -15.40 2.86 -18.70
C ASN A 27 -14.22 3.19 -17.78
N MET A 28 -14.11 2.43 -16.69
CA MET A 28 -12.96 2.49 -15.79
C MET A 28 -12.58 1.10 -15.34
N ASP A 29 -11.28 0.89 -15.16
CA ASP A 29 -10.75 -0.30 -14.50
C ASP A 29 -9.56 0.11 -13.64
N THR A 30 -9.50 -0.41 -12.41
CA THR A 30 -8.48 -0.05 -11.43
C THR A 30 -8.07 -1.26 -10.62
N ALA A 31 -6.77 -1.40 -10.39
CA ALA A 31 -6.18 -2.33 -9.44
C ALA A 31 -5.68 -1.58 -8.19
N ILE A 32 -5.72 -2.25 -7.04
CA ILE A 32 -5.11 -1.72 -5.81
C ILE A 32 -3.58 -1.79 -5.97
N ALA A 33 -2.90 -0.69 -5.69
CA ALA A 33 -1.44 -0.59 -5.71
C ALA A 33 -0.82 -1.25 -4.47
N ILE A 34 -0.79 -2.58 -4.49
CA ILE A 34 -0.02 -3.44 -3.59
C ILE A 34 1.03 -4.20 -4.38
N ARG A 35 2.05 -4.75 -3.71
CA ARG A 35 3.16 -5.48 -4.38
C ARG A 35 3.78 -4.69 -5.54
N THR A 36 3.88 -3.38 -5.35
CA THR A 36 4.36 -2.41 -6.33
C THR A 36 5.68 -1.82 -5.85
N VAL A 37 6.63 -1.64 -6.78
CA VAL A 37 7.89 -0.95 -6.51
C VAL A 37 7.82 0.45 -7.13
N VAL A 38 8.11 1.48 -6.34
CA VAL A 38 8.25 2.86 -6.84
C VAL A 38 9.72 3.16 -7.04
N VAL A 39 10.13 3.48 -8.26
CA VAL A 39 11.49 3.94 -8.54
C VAL A 39 11.50 5.45 -8.69
N LYS A 40 12.25 6.14 -7.82
CA LYS A 40 12.36 7.60 -7.82
C LYS A 40 13.76 8.00 -7.38
N ASP A 41 14.37 8.96 -8.07
CA ASP A 41 15.68 9.54 -7.73
C ASP A 41 16.81 8.50 -7.58
N GLY A 42 16.74 7.41 -8.36
CA GLY A 42 17.70 6.30 -8.29
C GLY A 42 17.45 5.28 -7.18
N GLU A 43 16.41 5.46 -6.37
CA GLU A 43 16.03 4.55 -5.29
C GLU A 43 14.79 3.73 -5.64
N ALA A 44 14.77 2.46 -5.22
CA ALA A 44 13.61 1.58 -5.32
C ALA A 44 12.94 1.44 -3.96
N ILE A 45 11.70 1.94 -3.85
CA ILE A 45 10.91 1.96 -2.63
C ILE A 45 9.88 0.84 -2.69
N LEU A 46 9.94 -0.07 -1.70
CA LEU A 46 8.97 -1.15 -1.51
C LEU A 46 8.20 -0.91 -0.22
N GLN A 47 6.87 -1.04 -0.29
CA GLN A 47 5.98 -0.99 0.86
C GLN A 47 5.16 -2.28 0.92
N ALA A 48 5.05 -2.81 2.13
CA ALA A 48 4.30 -4.01 2.47
C ALA A 48 3.66 -3.82 3.85
N GLY A 49 2.65 -4.61 4.16
CA GLY A 49 1.94 -4.52 5.43
C GLY A 49 1.03 -5.70 5.64
N ALA A 50 0.63 -5.89 6.90
CA ALA A 50 -0.24 -6.98 7.33
C ALA A 50 -1.56 -6.44 7.89
N GLY A 51 -2.62 -7.23 7.79
CA GLY A 51 -3.89 -6.93 8.45
C GLY A 51 -3.82 -7.32 9.92
N ILE A 52 -3.88 -6.34 10.82
CA ILE A 52 -3.79 -6.57 12.27
C ILE A 52 -5.18 -6.79 12.87
N VAL A 53 -5.32 -7.85 13.66
CA VAL A 53 -6.53 -8.21 14.42
C VAL A 53 -6.19 -8.38 15.91
N ALA A 54 -7.21 -8.57 16.76
CA ALA A 54 -7.04 -8.56 18.21
C ALA A 54 -6.10 -9.66 18.75
N ASP A 55 -5.98 -10.78 18.05
CA ASP A 55 -5.13 -11.92 18.37
C ASP A 55 -3.83 -11.97 17.54
N SER A 56 -3.54 -10.92 16.76
CA SER A 56 -2.31 -10.83 15.97
C SER A 56 -1.08 -10.91 16.87
N VAL A 57 -0.10 -11.69 16.43
CA VAL A 57 1.21 -11.81 17.09
C VAL A 57 2.23 -11.01 16.28
N PRO A 58 2.82 -9.92 16.80
CA PRO A 58 3.65 -9.00 16.01
C PRO A 58 4.79 -9.68 15.24
N THR A 59 5.44 -10.68 15.84
CA THR A 59 6.53 -11.42 15.20
C THR A 59 6.08 -12.31 14.04
N SER A 60 4.82 -12.76 14.05
CA SER A 60 4.23 -13.53 12.96
C SER A 60 3.88 -12.62 11.77
N GLU A 61 3.35 -11.43 12.04
CA GLU A 61 2.99 -10.44 11.01
C GLU A 61 4.23 -9.91 10.30
N TRP A 62 5.31 -9.64 11.04
CA TRP A 62 6.58 -9.18 10.47
C TRP A 62 7.24 -10.21 9.54
N LYS A 63 7.07 -11.50 9.81
CA LYS A 63 7.66 -12.58 8.99
C LYS A 63 6.85 -12.88 7.72
N LYS A 64 5.62 -12.40 7.63
CA LYS A 64 4.72 -12.60 6.49
C LYS A 64 4.27 -11.25 5.86
N PRO A 65 5.18 -10.37 5.45
CA PRO A 65 4.83 -9.14 4.74
C PRO A 65 4.46 -9.41 3.27
#